data_AF-A0A2X2BQL3-F1
#
_entry.id   AF-A0A2X2BQL3-F1
#
_cell.length_a   1.000
_cell.length_b   1.000
_cell.length_c   1.000
_cell.angle_alpha   90.00
_cell.angle_beta   90.00
_cell.angle_gamma   90.00
#
_symmetry.space_group_name_H-M   'P 1'
#
loop_
_entity.id
_entity.type
_entity.pdbx_description
1 polymer ?
#
loop_
_entity_poly.entity_id
_entity_poly.type
_entity_poly.pdbx_seq_one_letter_code
_entity_poly.pdbx_strand_id
1 'polypeptide(L)'
;MRSVNERLMDELIAHSLFSGRYSTGVARRMIKALNEFDAELTASLIVSLDDTSIDVNSFTARRLESLLSSVRSINKRAVDSAFSLLTEEMRAHALYEAGYYPSLFDALLPDVVLRKYPLMSITEEMLFSSVMSRPFQGKLLSEWADGLESDRMTRINNAVRNGYLNGDSAVEIGRKIRGHANQGYKDGVLQLSRANATTIAKTAISHLQATARDQFC
;
A
#
# COMPACT_ATOMS: atom_id res chain seq x y z
N MET A 1 40.75 17.02 2.19
CA MET A 1 39.49 17.76 1.96
C MET A 1 38.65 16.90 1.03
N ARG A 2 37.40 16.57 1.38
CA ARG A 2 36.56 15.73 0.51
C ARG A 2 36.18 16.49 -0.76
N SER A 3 36.25 15.83 -1.91
CA SER A 3 35.81 16.41 -3.19
C SER A 3 34.30 16.58 -3.24
N VAL A 4 33.81 17.43 -4.15
CA VAL A 4 32.36 17.60 -4.40
C VAL A 4 31.72 16.27 -4.79
N ASN A 5 32.41 15.45 -5.59
CA ASN A 5 31.92 14.13 -6.02
C ASN A 5 31.76 13.15 -4.85
N GLU A 6 32.73 13.12 -3.92
CA GLU A 6 32.64 12.28 -2.72
C GLU A 6 31.46 12.71 -1.83
N ARG A 7 31.27 14.03 -1.66
CA ARG A 7 30.14 14.57 -0.89
C ARG A 7 28.80 14.24 -1.55
N LEU A 8 28.69 14.42 -2.86
CA LEU A 8 27.49 14.04 -3.62
C LEU A 8 27.17 12.55 -3.48
N MET A 9 28.19 11.69 -3.58
CA MET A 9 28.02 10.26 -3.40
C MET A 9 27.51 9.90 -2.00
N ASP A 10 28.12 10.48 -0.96
CA ASP A 10 27.71 10.26 0.43
C ASP A 10 26.25 10.68 0.67
N GLU A 11 25.86 11.87 0.19
CA GLU A 11 24.48 12.37 0.32
C GLU A 11 23.46 11.52 -0.44
N LEU A 12 23.79 11.08 -1.66
CA LEU A 12 22.90 10.20 -2.44
C LEU A 12 22.74 8.82 -1.79
N ILE A 13 23.80 8.28 -1.19
CA ILE A 13 23.72 7.03 -0.40
C ILE A 13 22.81 7.25 0.81
N ALA A 14 23.03 8.33 1.57
CA ALA A 14 22.22 8.66 2.72
C ALA A 14 20.73 8.81 2.36
N HIS A 15 20.42 9.56 1.30
CA HIS A 15 19.06 9.75 0.79
C HIS A 15 18.40 8.43 0.40
N SER A 16 19.11 7.55 -0.32
CA SER A 16 18.57 6.23 -0.69
C SER A 16 18.22 5.38 0.54
N LEU A 17 19.05 5.44 1.59
CA LEU A 17 18.81 4.74 2.85
C LEU A 17 17.61 5.32 3.60
N PHE A 18 17.53 6.66 3.73
CA PHE A 18 16.43 7.33 4.41
C PHE A 18 15.11 7.13 3.71
N SER A 19 15.10 7.12 2.38
CA SER A 19 13.91 6.75 1.64
C SER A 19 13.49 5.30 1.85
N GLY A 20 14.43 4.35 1.87
CA GLY A 20 14.13 2.96 2.21
C GLY A 20 13.44 2.82 3.58
N ARG A 21 13.83 3.67 4.55
CA ARG A 21 13.18 3.76 5.86
C ARG A 21 11.80 4.41 5.77
N TYR A 22 11.67 5.49 5.01
CA TYR A 22 10.41 6.18 4.79
C TYR A 22 9.37 5.26 4.15
N SER A 23 9.71 4.57 3.06
CA SER A 23 8.84 3.62 2.37
C SER A 23 8.41 2.46 3.27
N THR A 24 9.29 2.01 4.17
CA THR A 24 8.95 1.03 5.20
C THR A 24 7.96 1.59 6.23
N GLY A 25 8.09 2.87 6.61
CA GLY A 25 7.14 3.58 7.46
C GLY A 25 5.76 3.71 6.81
N VAL A 26 5.70 4.14 5.56
CA VAL A 26 4.47 4.24 4.75
C VAL A 26 3.78 2.88 4.65
N ALA A 27 4.54 1.82 4.32
CA ALA A 27 4.01 0.47 4.25
C ALA A 27 3.38 -0.01 5.57
N ARG A 28 3.99 0.31 6.72
CA ARG A 28 3.41 -0.01 8.04
C ARG A 28 2.12 0.75 8.30
N ARG A 29 2.03 2.04 7.91
CA ARG A 29 0.80 2.83 8.03
C ARG A 29 -0.31 2.30 7.14
N MET A 30 0.00 1.91 5.91
CA MET A 30 -0.94 1.28 4.98
C MET A 30 -1.49 -0.06 5.54
N ILE A 31 -0.63 -0.91 6.11
CA ILE A 31 -1.07 -2.15 6.78
C ILE A 31 -1.96 -1.84 7.99
N LYS A 32 -1.62 -0.81 8.78
CA LYS A 32 -2.42 -0.41 9.93
C LYS A 32 -3.83 0.00 9.49
N ALA A 33 -3.96 0.81 8.44
CA ALA A 33 -5.26 1.18 7.87
C ALA A 33 -6.07 -0.05 7.45
N LEU A 34 -5.46 -1.03 6.78
CA LEU A 34 -6.14 -2.29 6.44
C LEU A 34 -6.61 -3.06 7.69
N ASN A 35 -5.76 -3.14 8.72
CA ASN A 35 -6.04 -3.90 9.93
C ASN A 35 -7.16 -3.29 10.79
N GLU A 36 -7.37 -1.97 10.73
CA GLU A 36 -8.46 -1.27 11.43
C GLU A 36 -9.83 -1.80 10.97
N PHE A 37 -9.99 -2.02 9.66
CA PHE A 37 -11.21 -2.58 9.09
C PHE A 37 -11.28 -4.10 9.17
N ASP A 38 -10.16 -4.82 9.25
CA ASP A 38 -10.17 -6.29 9.36
C ASP A 38 -10.92 -6.77 10.61
N ALA A 39 -10.93 -5.98 11.69
CA ALA A 39 -11.71 -6.27 12.89
C ALA A 39 -13.23 -6.14 12.65
N GLU A 40 -13.66 -5.03 12.05
CA GLU A 40 -15.05 -4.77 11.66
C GLU A 40 -15.54 -5.83 10.65
N LEU A 41 -14.71 -6.14 9.66
CA LEU A 41 -14.98 -7.14 8.62
C LEU A 41 -15.25 -8.50 9.24
N THR A 42 -14.42 -8.92 10.20
CA THR A 42 -14.55 -10.22 10.85
C THR A 42 -15.79 -10.28 11.74
N ALA A 43 -16.10 -9.19 12.47
CA ALA A 43 -17.30 -9.11 13.28
C ALA A 43 -18.57 -9.18 12.41
N SER A 44 -18.62 -8.40 11.32
CA SER A 44 -19.73 -8.44 10.37
C SER A 44 -19.88 -9.82 9.73
N LEU A 45 -18.77 -10.49 9.41
CA LEU A 45 -18.80 -11.85 8.89
C LEU A 45 -19.42 -12.84 9.87
N ILE A 46 -19.00 -12.80 11.15
CA ILE A 46 -19.50 -13.72 12.17
C ILE A 46 -21.02 -13.56 12.32
N VAL A 47 -21.50 -12.33 12.45
CA VAL A 47 -22.93 -12.03 12.54
C VAL A 47 -23.69 -12.55 11.32
N SER A 48 -23.20 -12.28 10.11
CA SER A 48 -23.84 -12.77 8.88
C SER A 48 -23.92 -14.29 8.81
N LEU A 49 -22.91 -15.00 9.33
CA LEU A 49 -22.87 -16.47 9.29
C LEU A 49 -23.72 -17.10 10.40
N ASP A 50 -23.79 -16.50 11.59
CA ASP A 50 -24.58 -17.00 12.73
C ASP A 50 -26.10 -16.76 12.57
N ASP A 51 -26.50 -15.61 11.99
CA ASP A 51 -27.92 -15.29 11.75
C ASP A 51 -28.58 -16.21 10.72
N THR A 52 -27.77 -16.93 9.96
CA THR A 52 -28.25 -17.81 8.91
C THR A 52 -28.12 -19.25 9.40
N SER A 53 -29.23 -19.94 9.70
CA SER A 53 -29.21 -21.40 9.82
C SER A 53 -28.94 -21.99 8.43
N ILE A 54 -27.68 -21.99 8.00
CA ILE A 54 -27.32 -22.47 6.66
C ILE A 54 -27.31 -24.00 6.71
N ASP A 55 -28.21 -24.62 5.94
CA ASP A 55 -28.12 -26.05 5.65
C ASP A 55 -26.97 -26.27 4.67
N VAL A 56 -26.06 -27.21 4.98
CA VAL A 56 -24.87 -27.57 4.18
C VAL A 56 -25.26 -27.91 2.75
N ASN A 57 -26.45 -28.46 2.55
CA ASN A 57 -26.98 -28.84 1.24
C ASN A 57 -27.56 -27.64 0.44
N SER A 58 -27.74 -26.48 1.07
CA SER A 58 -28.37 -25.28 0.48
C SER A 58 -27.37 -24.17 0.09
N PHE A 59 -26.07 -24.42 0.28
CA PHE A 59 -25.02 -23.43 0.11
C PHE A 59 -24.68 -23.19 -1.38
N THR A 60 -25.31 -22.17 -1.96
CA THR A 60 -25.08 -21.77 -3.35
C THR A 60 -24.19 -20.52 -3.43
N ALA A 61 -23.48 -20.34 -4.56
CA ALA A 61 -22.63 -19.18 -4.79
C ALA A 61 -23.38 -17.83 -4.65
N ARG A 62 -24.64 -17.76 -5.14
CA ARG A 62 -25.47 -16.54 -5.03
C ARG A 62 -25.83 -16.21 -3.59
N ARG A 63 -26.11 -17.23 -2.76
CA ARG A 63 -26.44 -17.02 -1.35
C ARG A 63 -25.23 -16.53 -0.58
N LEU A 64 -24.05 -17.11 -0.83
CA LEU A 64 -22.80 -16.64 -0.25
C LEU A 64 -22.52 -15.17 -0.63
N GLU A 65 -22.75 -14.80 -1.88
CA GLU A 65 -22.54 -13.42 -2.33
C GLU A 65 -23.46 -12.43 -1.63
N SER A 66 -24.73 -12.80 -1.41
CA SER A 66 -25.67 -12.01 -0.61
C SER A 66 -25.21 -11.84 0.84
N LEU A 67 -24.79 -12.95 1.48
CA LEU A 67 -24.30 -12.97 2.86
C LEU A 67 -23.04 -12.12 3.08
N LEU A 68 -22.19 -12.05 2.06
CA LEU A 68 -20.91 -11.32 2.11
C LEU A 68 -20.99 -9.91 1.52
N SER A 69 -22.19 -9.40 1.24
CA SER A 69 -22.39 -8.04 0.72
C SER A 69 -21.81 -6.96 1.66
N SER A 70 -22.11 -7.02 2.97
CA SER A 70 -21.55 -6.13 3.98
C SER A 70 -20.03 -6.26 4.08
N VAL A 71 -19.52 -7.49 4.06
CA VAL A 71 -18.07 -7.81 4.10
C VAL A 71 -17.35 -7.20 2.90
N ARG A 72 -17.95 -7.25 1.70
CA ARG A 72 -17.41 -6.63 0.49
C ARG A 72 -17.34 -5.11 0.62
N SER A 73 -18.40 -4.48 1.14
CA SER A 73 -18.41 -3.03 1.38
C SER A 73 -17.31 -2.60 2.37
N ILE A 74 -17.12 -3.35 3.46
CA ILE A 74 -16.04 -3.11 4.44
C ILE A 74 -14.67 -3.28 3.79
N ASN A 75 -14.47 -4.35 3.00
CA ASN A 75 -13.21 -4.58 2.29
C ASN A 75 -12.87 -3.44 1.32
N LYS A 76 -13.87 -2.94 0.58
CA LYS A 76 -13.71 -1.80 -0.31
C LYS A 76 -13.25 -0.55 0.46
N ARG A 77 -13.97 -0.19 1.53
CA ARG A 77 -13.59 0.94 2.41
C ARG A 77 -12.17 0.79 2.97
N ALA A 78 -11.78 -0.42 3.34
CA ALA A 78 -10.44 -0.70 3.85
C ALA A 78 -9.36 -0.42 2.81
N VAL A 79 -9.58 -0.86 1.56
CA VAL A 79 -8.64 -0.64 0.46
C VAL A 79 -8.61 0.84 0.07
N ASP A 80 -9.78 1.48 -0.06
CA ASP A 80 -9.89 2.91 -0.38
C ASP A 80 -9.15 3.77 0.67
N SER A 81 -9.32 3.46 1.96
CA SER A 81 -8.63 4.15 3.05
C SER A 81 -7.11 3.93 2.98
N ALA A 82 -6.66 2.69 2.74
CA ALA A 82 -5.24 2.37 2.62
C ALA A 82 -4.56 3.07 1.43
N PHE A 83 -5.26 3.14 0.29
CA PHE A 83 -4.73 3.83 -0.90
C PHE A 83 -4.81 5.34 -0.80
N SER A 84 -5.84 5.89 -0.16
CA SER A 84 -5.91 7.33 0.13
C SER A 84 -4.71 7.76 1.00
N LEU A 85 -4.41 6.99 2.05
CA LEU A 85 -3.22 7.21 2.88
C LEU A 85 -1.93 7.12 2.04
N LEU A 86 -1.78 6.10 1.19
CA LEU A 86 -0.61 5.98 0.32
C LEU A 86 -0.46 7.18 -0.62
N THR A 87 -1.56 7.65 -1.22
CA THR A 87 -1.59 8.81 -2.11
C THR A 87 -1.18 10.09 -1.39
N GLU A 88 -1.65 10.31 -0.15
CA GLU A 88 -1.23 11.45 0.67
C GLU A 88 0.26 11.40 1.02
N GLU A 89 0.77 10.23 1.40
CA GLU A 89 2.19 10.01 1.69
C GLU A 89 3.08 10.20 0.46
N MET A 90 2.61 9.78 -0.71
CA MET A 90 3.28 10.03 -1.99
C MET A 90 3.29 11.52 -2.32
N ARG A 91 2.20 12.25 -2.06
CA ARG A 91 2.15 13.70 -2.28
C ARG A 91 3.15 14.43 -1.38
N ALA A 92 3.15 14.11 -0.08
CA ALA A 92 4.11 14.67 0.88
C ALA A 92 5.57 14.35 0.49
N HIS A 93 5.82 13.13 0.01
CA HIS A 93 7.14 12.73 -0.46
C HIS A 93 7.55 13.42 -1.76
N ALA A 94 6.61 13.68 -2.67
CA ALA A 94 6.86 14.45 -3.89
C ALA A 94 7.29 15.89 -3.57
N LEU A 95 6.66 16.52 -2.58
CA LEU A 95 7.07 17.85 -2.10
C LEU A 95 8.52 17.84 -1.57
N TYR A 96 8.87 16.81 -0.80
CA TYR A 96 10.24 16.63 -0.29
C TYR A 96 11.25 16.42 -1.44
N GLU A 97 10.97 15.52 -2.37
CA GLU A 97 11.88 15.22 -3.50
C GLU A 97 12.05 16.42 -4.45
N ALA A 98 10.99 17.22 -4.66
CA ALA A 98 11.04 18.45 -5.43
C ALA A 98 12.02 19.49 -4.85
N GLY A 99 12.23 19.50 -3.54
CA GLY A 99 13.21 20.37 -2.86
C GLY A 99 14.60 19.76 -2.72
N TYR A 100 14.72 18.43 -2.74
CA TYR A 100 15.95 17.71 -2.40
C TYR A 100 17.11 18.01 -3.36
N TYR A 101 16.94 17.75 -4.66
CA TYR A 101 18.02 17.89 -5.64
C TYR A 101 18.50 19.35 -5.82
N PRO A 102 17.62 20.36 -5.91
CA PRO A 102 18.05 21.75 -5.96
C PRO A 102 18.86 22.15 -4.74
N SER A 103 18.39 21.79 -3.54
CA SER A 103 19.09 22.12 -2.29
C SER A 103 20.45 21.42 -2.19
N LEU A 104 20.54 20.16 -2.63
CA LEU A 104 21.79 19.41 -2.66
C LEU A 104 22.81 20.05 -3.59
N PHE A 105 22.40 20.42 -4.82
CA PHE A 105 23.30 21.01 -5.80
C PHE A 105 23.70 22.43 -5.42
N ASP A 106 22.78 23.24 -4.90
CA ASP A 106 23.10 24.58 -4.39
C ASP A 106 24.13 24.53 -3.25
N ALA A 107 24.02 23.56 -2.35
CA ALA A 107 24.95 23.40 -1.22
C ALA A 107 26.33 22.85 -1.61
N LEU A 108 26.45 22.12 -2.72
CA LEU A 108 27.67 21.38 -3.08
C LEU A 108 28.40 21.91 -4.32
N LEU A 109 27.69 22.51 -5.28
CA LEU A 109 28.29 23.01 -6.51
C LEU A 109 28.85 24.43 -6.32
N PRO A 110 30.03 24.74 -6.89
CA PRO A 110 30.55 26.10 -6.88
C PRO A 110 29.67 27.08 -7.68
N ASP A 111 29.59 28.34 -7.26
CA ASP A 111 28.84 29.41 -7.94
C ASP A 111 29.16 29.54 -9.44
N VAL A 112 30.41 29.30 -9.82
CA VAL A 112 30.85 29.36 -11.23
C VAL A 112 30.11 28.31 -12.07
N VAL A 113 29.83 27.14 -11.51
CA VAL A 113 29.07 26.08 -12.17
C VAL A 113 27.60 26.47 -12.25
N LEU A 114 27.01 26.92 -11.15
CA LEU A 114 25.59 27.32 -11.07
C LEU A 114 25.24 28.48 -12.00
N ARG A 115 26.16 29.45 -12.19
CA ARG A 115 25.99 30.54 -13.16
C ARG A 115 25.97 30.05 -14.62
N LYS A 116 26.69 28.97 -14.92
CA LYS A 116 26.76 28.40 -16.27
C LYS A 116 25.63 27.41 -16.54
N TYR A 117 25.19 26.68 -15.51
CA TYR A 117 24.16 25.66 -15.55
C TYR A 117 23.14 25.94 -14.44
N PRO A 118 22.12 26.80 -14.71
CA PRO A 118 21.10 27.08 -13.72
C PRO A 118 20.27 25.83 -13.42
N LEU A 119 19.95 25.62 -12.14
CA LEU A 119 19.17 24.47 -11.69
C LEU A 119 17.72 24.59 -12.18
N MET A 120 17.18 23.53 -12.76
CA MET A 120 15.75 23.44 -13.04
C MET A 120 15.01 22.98 -11.79
N SER A 121 13.94 23.70 -11.43
CA SER A 121 13.05 23.31 -10.35
C SER A 121 11.82 22.57 -10.90
N ILE A 122 11.47 21.46 -10.28
CA ILE A 122 10.22 20.75 -10.54
C ILE A 122 9.26 21.10 -9.40
N THR A 123 7.99 21.34 -9.73
CA THR A 123 6.97 21.56 -8.71
C THR A 123 6.43 20.23 -8.18
N GLU A 124 5.94 20.22 -6.94
CA GLU A 124 5.24 19.07 -6.36
C GLU A 124 4.17 18.52 -7.32
N GLU A 125 3.36 19.41 -7.90
CA GLU A 125 2.27 19.04 -8.80
C GLU A 125 2.74 18.38 -10.10
N MET A 126 3.83 18.89 -10.70
CA MET A 126 4.42 18.30 -11.91
C MET A 126 4.99 16.90 -11.62
N LEU A 127 5.72 16.76 -10.51
CA LEU A 127 6.27 15.46 -10.11
C LEU A 127 5.14 14.46 -9.80
N PHE A 128 4.19 14.86 -8.96
CA PHE A 128 3.09 14.00 -8.53
C PHE A 128 2.20 13.57 -9.70
N SER A 129 1.85 14.48 -10.61
CA SER A 129 1.06 14.15 -11.81
C SER A 129 1.81 13.18 -12.75
N SER A 130 3.13 13.36 -12.92
CA SER A 130 3.94 12.44 -13.71
C SER A 130 4.02 11.04 -13.08
N VAL A 131 4.05 10.94 -11.75
CA VAL A 131 4.07 9.66 -11.04
C VAL A 131 2.72 8.96 -11.16
N MET A 132 1.60 9.70 -11.04
CA MET A 132 0.26 9.11 -11.12
C MET A 132 -0.15 8.71 -12.54
N SER A 133 0.45 9.31 -13.57
CA SER A 133 0.17 9.02 -14.97
C SER A 133 1.02 7.89 -15.56
N ARG A 134 2.02 7.40 -14.82
CA ARG A 134 2.94 6.36 -15.27
C ARG A 134 2.68 5.05 -14.53
N PRO A 135 2.69 3.90 -15.23
CA PRO A 135 2.58 2.61 -14.58
C PRO A 135 3.87 2.27 -13.84
N PHE A 136 3.75 1.62 -12.70
CA PHE A 136 4.85 0.96 -12.01
C PHE A 136 4.58 -0.54 -11.91
N GLN A 137 5.59 -1.34 -12.23
CA GLN A 137 5.44 -2.80 -12.36
C GLN A 137 4.28 -3.18 -13.31
N GLY A 138 4.07 -2.40 -14.38
CA GLY A 138 3.08 -2.66 -15.42
C GLY A 138 1.63 -2.27 -15.07
N LYS A 139 1.39 -1.57 -13.96
CA LYS A 139 0.06 -1.13 -13.52
C LYS A 139 0.07 0.28 -12.94
N LEU A 140 -1.02 1.00 -13.09
CA LEU A 140 -1.30 2.25 -12.38
C LEU A 140 -1.62 1.98 -10.90
N LEU A 141 -1.53 3.03 -10.07
CA LEU A 141 -1.87 2.94 -8.65
C LEU A 141 -3.33 2.48 -8.42
N SER A 142 -4.25 2.94 -9.25
CA SER A 142 -5.67 2.53 -9.21
C SER A 142 -5.83 1.04 -9.52
N GLU A 143 -5.12 0.51 -10.52
CA GLU A 143 -5.17 -0.91 -10.87
C GLU A 143 -4.56 -1.80 -9.78
N TRP A 144 -3.58 -1.30 -9.04
CA TRP A 144 -3.08 -1.95 -7.83
C TRP A 144 -4.12 -1.99 -6.71
N ALA A 145 -4.93 -0.92 -6.56
CA ALA A 145 -6.01 -0.87 -5.60
C ALA A 145 -7.11 -1.88 -5.94
N ASP A 146 -7.59 -1.86 -7.18
CA ASP A 146 -8.61 -2.79 -7.68
C ASP A 146 -8.15 -4.25 -7.55
N GLY A 147 -6.90 -4.52 -7.91
CA GLY A 147 -6.29 -5.84 -7.76
C GLY A 147 -6.23 -6.30 -6.30
N LEU A 148 -5.83 -5.41 -5.38
CA LEU A 148 -5.79 -5.73 -3.95
C LEU A 148 -7.19 -5.98 -3.39
N GLU A 149 -8.19 -5.18 -3.76
CA GLU A 149 -9.60 -5.33 -3.36
C GLU A 149 -10.14 -6.70 -3.78
N SER A 150 -9.99 -7.02 -5.07
CA SER A 150 -10.49 -8.25 -5.67
C SER A 150 -9.82 -9.49 -5.10
N ASP A 151 -8.49 -9.48 -4.98
CA ASP A 151 -7.72 -10.58 -4.41
C ASP A 151 -8.08 -10.83 -2.95
N ARG A 152 -8.23 -9.76 -2.15
CA ARG A 152 -8.66 -9.85 -0.75
C ARG A 152 -10.03 -10.51 -0.64
N MET A 153 -11.00 -10.06 -1.43
CA MET A 153 -12.36 -10.61 -1.40
C MET A 153 -12.38 -12.08 -1.87
N THR A 154 -11.57 -12.43 -2.87
CA THR A 154 -11.44 -13.81 -3.33
C THR A 154 -10.92 -14.74 -2.22
N ARG A 155 -9.92 -14.30 -1.45
CA ARG A 155 -9.40 -15.08 -0.30
C ARG A 155 -10.44 -15.23 0.80
N ILE A 156 -11.17 -14.16 1.11
CA ILE A 156 -12.28 -14.21 2.09
C ILE A 156 -13.34 -15.21 1.65
N ASN A 157 -13.81 -15.10 0.40
CA ASN A 157 -14.80 -16.02 -0.16
C ASN A 157 -14.35 -17.48 -0.07
N ASN A 158 -13.10 -17.77 -0.45
CA ASN A 158 -12.56 -19.12 -0.40
C ASN A 158 -12.43 -19.65 1.03
N ALA A 159 -12.01 -18.81 1.98
CA ALA A 159 -11.93 -19.19 3.39
C ALA A 159 -13.31 -19.50 3.99
N VAL A 160 -14.32 -18.68 3.67
CA VAL A 160 -15.71 -18.93 4.10
C VAL A 160 -16.25 -20.23 3.51
N ARG A 161 -16.07 -20.45 2.19
CA ARG A 161 -16.50 -21.68 1.52
C ARG A 161 -15.87 -22.92 2.14
N ASN A 162 -14.55 -22.90 2.32
CA ASN A 162 -13.82 -24.04 2.88
C ASN A 162 -14.23 -24.30 4.33
N GLY A 163 -14.34 -23.25 5.14
CA GLY A 163 -14.69 -23.45 6.55
C GLY A 163 -16.10 -23.96 6.73
N TYR A 164 -17.03 -23.48 5.89
CA TYR A 164 -18.38 -24.01 5.85
C TYR A 164 -18.44 -25.50 5.46
N LEU A 165 -17.71 -25.90 4.42
CA LEU A 165 -17.62 -27.31 4.00
C LEU A 165 -16.99 -28.21 5.06
N ASN A 166 -16.08 -27.66 5.89
CA ASN A 166 -15.44 -28.37 6.98
C ASN A 166 -16.27 -28.41 8.28
N GLY A 167 -17.42 -27.73 8.31
CA GLY A 167 -18.24 -27.61 9.53
C GLY A 167 -17.66 -26.69 10.60
N ASP A 168 -16.76 -25.76 10.21
CA ASP A 168 -16.24 -24.74 11.12
C ASP A 168 -17.37 -23.80 11.58
N SER A 169 -17.31 -23.35 12.83
CA SER A 169 -18.16 -22.27 13.34
C SER A 169 -17.82 -20.92 12.69
N ALA A 170 -18.76 -19.98 12.68
CA ALA A 170 -18.55 -18.63 12.16
C ALA A 170 -17.32 -17.94 12.80
N VAL A 171 -17.13 -18.14 14.11
CA VAL A 171 -15.99 -17.62 14.87
C VAL A 171 -14.67 -18.23 14.40
N GLU A 172 -14.62 -19.54 14.13
CA GLU A 172 -13.43 -20.20 13.60
C GLU A 172 -13.09 -19.72 12.19
N ILE A 173 -14.10 -19.56 11.32
CA ILE A 173 -13.93 -19.00 9.98
C ILE A 173 -13.37 -17.57 10.07
N GLY A 174 -13.95 -16.73 10.91
CA GLY A 174 -13.48 -15.36 11.15
C GLY A 174 -12.04 -15.31 11.64
N ARG A 175 -11.66 -16.21 12.56
CA ARG A 175 -10.26 -16.34 13.04
C ARG A 175 -9.31 -16.78 11.93
N LYS A 176 -9.67 -17.79 11.12
CA LYS A 176 -8.87 -18.24 9.97
C LYS A 176 -8.65 -17.11 8.96
N ILE A 177 -9.63 -16.23 8.79
CA ILE A 177 -9.53 -15.11 7.87
C ILE A 177 -8.60 -14.02 8.40
N ARG A 178 -8.87 -13.54 9.63
CA ARG A 178 -8.13 -12.42 10.22
C ARG A 178 -6.73 -12.80 10.66
N GLY A 179 -6.58 -13.98 11.26
CA GLY A 179 -5.40 -14.42 12.02
C GLY A 179 -5.47 -14.05 13.51
N HIS A 180 -4.51 -14.54 14.29
CA HIS A 180 -4.43 -14.27 15.72
C HIS A 180 -3.61 -13.01 16.03
N ALA A 181 -4.11 -12.18 16.95
CA ALA A 181 -3.44 -10.94 17.34
C ALA A 181 -2.05 -11.18 17.97
N ASN A 182 -1.89 -12.25 18.76
CA ASN A 182 -0.61 -12.63 19.37
C ASN A 182 0.44 -13.12 18.36
N GLN A 183 0.04 -13.44 17.12
CA GLN A 183 0.93 -13.79 16.01
C GLN A 183 1.08 -12.64 15.01
N GLY A 184 0.57 -11.46 15.34
CA GLY A 184 0.56 -10.30 14.44
C GLY A 184 -0.27 -10.55 13.17
N TYR A 185 -1.30 -11.40 13.25
CA TYR A 185 -2.21 -11.75 12.16
C TYR A 185 -1.56 -12.48 10.97
N LYS A 186 -0.33 -12.97 11.13
CA LYS A 186 0.46 -13.59 10.06
C LYS A 186 -0.05 -14.97 9.63
N ASP A 187 -0.87 -15.58 10.46
CA ASP A 187 -1.48 -16.88 10.30
C ASP A 187 -2.86 -16.84 9.60
N GLY A 188 -3.41 -15.64 9.38
CA GLY A 188 -4.68 -15.45 8.69
C GLY A 188 -4.55 -15.40 7.17
N VAL A 189 -5.62 -15.73 6.44
CA VAL A 189 -5.62 -15.66 4.96
C VAL A 189 -5.38 -14.25 4.42
N LEU A 190 -5.68 -13.23 5.22
CA LEU A 190 -5.44 -11.82 4.86
C LEU A 190 -3.96 -11.41 4.94
N GLN A 191 -3.09 -12.26 5.48
CA GLN A 191 -1.66 -11.95 5.56
C GLN A 191 -1.03 -11.72 4.19
N LEU A 192 -1.41 -12.51 3.17
CA LEU A 192 -0.90 -12.31 1.82
C LEU A 192 -1.28 -10.93 1.27
N SER A 193 -2.50 -10.47 1.58
CA SER A 193 -2.96 -9.14 1.21
C SER A 193 -2.16 -8.03 1.90
N ARG A 194 -1.78 -8.22 3.17
CA ARG A 194 -0.90 -7.28 3.91
C ARG A 194 0.51 -7.26 3.32
N ALA A 195 1.04 -8.42 2.93
CA ALA A 195 2.32 -8.52 2.25
C ALA A 195 2.28 -7.81 0.89
N ASN A 196 1.23 -8.01 0.10
CA ASN A 196 1.04 -7.32 -1.18
C ASN A 196 0.96 -5.80 -0.99
N ALA A 197 0.16 -5.32 -0.02
CA ALA A 197 0.08 -3.90 0.31
C ALA A 197 1.45 -3.32 0.71
N THR A 198 2.25 -4.08 1.48
CA THR A 198 3.62 -3.69 1.84
C THR A 198 4.48 -3.48 0.60
N THR A 199 4.43 -4.42 -0.34
CA THR A 199 5.18 -4.35 -1.59
C THR A 199 4.71 -3.18 -2.45
N ILE A 200 3.40 -2.99 -2.61
CA ILE A 200 2.82 -1.87 -3.38
C ILE A 200 3.27 -0.53 -2.82
N ALA A 201 3.15 -0.31 -1.51
CA ALA A 201 3.58 0.94 -0.86
C ALA A 201 5.07 1.22 -1.10
N LYS A 202 5.92 0.22 -0.92
CA LYS A 202 7.37 0.37 -1.13
C LYS A 202 7.70 0.68 -2.59
N THR A 203 7.11 -0.07 -3.52
CA THR A 203 7.32 0.15 -4.96
C THR A 203 6.81 1.52 -5.40
N ALA A 204 5.66 1.97 -4.89
CA ALA A 204 5.10 3.28 -5.23
C ALA A 204 6.02 4.43 -4.79
N ILE A 205 6.57 4.36 -3.57
CA ILE A 205 7.58 5.33 -3.11
C ILE A 205 8.85 5.25 -3.96
N SER A 206 9.39 4.05 -4.20
CA SER A 206 10.56 3.89 -5.07
C SER A 206 10.34 4.40 -6.49
N HIS A 207 9.14 4.23 -7.05
CA HIS A 207 8.76 4.73 -8.35
C HIS A 207 8.73 6.28 -8.39
N LEU A 208 8.17 6.90 -7.33
CA LEU A 208 8.18 8.35 -7.19
C LEU A 208 9.62 8.87 -7.19
N GLN A 209 10.51 8.25 -6.42
CA GLN A 209 11.91 8.67 -6.35
C GLN A 209 12.67 8.53 -7.67
N ALA A 210 12.47 7.40 -8.36
CA ALA A 210 13.04 7.21 -9.68
C ALA A 210 12.55 8.31 -10.64
N THR A 211 11.26 8.61 -10.60
CA THR A 211 10.67 9.67 -11.44
C THR A 211 11.21 11.06 -11.08
N ALA A 212 11.37 11.35 -9.78
CA ALA A 212 11.96 12.61 -9.34
C ALA A 212 13.38 12.77 -9.87
N ARG A 213 14.21 11.73 -9.71
CA ARG A 213 15.58 11.72 -10.24
C ARG A 213 15.61 11.91 -11.76
N ASP A 214 14.76 11.19 -12.49
CA ASP A 214 14.71 11.26 -13.96
C ASP A 214 14.24 12.61 -14.48
N GLN A 215 13.44 13.35 -13.72
CA GLN A 215 13.00 14.69 -14.13
C GLN A 215 14.06 15.76 -13.80
N PHE A 216 14.89 15.54 -12.77
CA PHE A 216 15.97 16.47 -12.40
C PHE A 216 17.24 16.30 -13.25
N CYS A 217 17.51 15.08 -13.75
CA CYS A 217 18.65 14.77 -14.61
C CYS A 217 18.35 15.02 -16.09
#